data_AF-A0A366F0N1-F1
#
_entry.id   AF-A0A366F0N1-F1
#
_cell.length_a   1.000
_cell.length_b   1.000
_cell.length_c   1.000
_cell.angle_alpha   90.00
_cell.angle_beta   90.00
_cell.angle_gamma   90.00
#
_symmetry.space_group_name_H-M   'P 1'
#
loop_
_entity.id
_entity.type
_entity.pdbx_description
1 polymer ?
#
loop_
_entity_poly.entity_id
_entity_poly.type
_entity_poly.pdbx_seq_one_letter_code
_entity_poly.pdbx_strand_id
1 'polypeptide(L)'
;MKQSEWKDRDIEDLVKRLPQIKDDRTPQSIYAKMERKNIKTFIAFNRFIPTVAALAAIFIMVMLAPTVLNQFNENSMEKSEMKSTESSGGDSATNSAQDSLAKSDDKSEMIYDTDKDQMTADKDHSELSMAETEKDLQPAERLSLYEEDLEGQDYYSYGLVSPEAVPVPISIVDRPENREEDWLTRHEEIAGELPEGEWGMEDFLPLKGKFTLSENKVIFTLDPEHSYSGASAVEYAFYHSLLYSFQHKGLNEVVLQEQDGSVPEFSSTGEFSKIDLNEDVHTAYYLYSPNGRERFLVPDNINRGNVKESIQAMKSSETGLFQSVIPKNINISVTESDEYLTINFLNELDIETLGNETAMEMIEGILLTSKSSGYEKVQFENIKQESWNGFKFNEPIETPISPNKKTFEN
;
A
#
# COMPACT_ATOMS: atom_id res chain seq x y z
N MET A 1 9.78 12.35 -56.13
CA MET A 1 8.81 11.27 -56.44
C MET A 1 7.44 11.90 -56.67
N LYS A 2 6.45 11.19 -57.25
CA LYS A 2 5.07 11.70 -57.39
C LYS A 2 4.22 11.22 -56.20
N GLN A 3 3.55 12.13 -55.51
CA GLN A 3 2.53 11.79 -54.51
C GLN A 3 1.23 11.36 -55.22
N SER A 4 0.47 10.47 -54.60
CA SER A 4 -0.80 9.96 -55.12
C SER A 4 -1.98 10.81 -54.61
N GLU A 5 -2.59 11.57 -55.52
CA GLU A 5 -3.90 12.20 -55.27
C GLU A 5 -5.01 11.14 -55.25
N TRP A 6 -5.22 10.50 -54.10
CA TRP A 6 -6.48 9.79 -53.83
C TRP A 6 -7.59 10.83 -53.68
N LYS A 7 -8.72 10.65 -54.36
CA LYS A 7 -9.86 11.55 -54.26
C LYS A 7 -10.90 10.94 -53.33
N ASP A 8 -11.69 11.76 -52.64
CA ASP A 8 -12.63 11.30 -51.61
C ASP A 8 -13.59 10.21 -52.13
N ARG A 9 -13.94 10.29 -53.41
CA ARG A 9 -14.76 9.28 -54.11
C ARG A 9 -14.10 7.92 -54.24
N ASP A 10 -12.77 7.86 -54.40
CA ASP A 10 -12.02 6.60 -54.47
C ASP A 10 -11.99 5.92 -53.09
N ILE A 11 -11.94 6.73 -52.02
CA ILE A 11 -12.05 6.27 -50.63
C ILE A 11 -13.49 5.79 -50.33
N GLU A 12 -14.50 6.55 -50.74
CA GLU A 12 -15.92 6.21 -50.55
C GLU A 12 -16.29 4.87 -51.22
N ASP A 13 -15.79 4.63 -52.44
CA ASP A 13 -15.97 3.36 -53.16
C ASP A 13 -15.12 2.21 -52.59
N LEU A 14 -14.06 2.50 -51.83
CA LEU A 14 -13.30 1.50 -51.08
C LEU A 14 -14.05 1.06 -49.81
N VAL A 15 -14.57 2.02 -49.04
CA VAL A 15 -15.36 1.78 -47.82
C VAL A 15 -16.62 0.98 -48.14
N LYS A 16 -17.31 1.28 -49.25
CA LYS A 16 -18.48 0.50 -49.73
C LYS A 16 -18.17 -0.94 -50.13
N ARG A 17 -16.89 -1.32 -50.30
CA ARG A 17 -16.45 -2.68 -50.65
C ARG A 17 -15.94 -3.47 -49.45
N LEU A 18 -15.86 -2.87 -48.25
CA LEU A 18 -15.55 -3.61 -47.04
C LEU A 18 -16.67 -4.62 -46.75
N PRO A 19 -16.35 -5.88 -46.43
CA PRO A 19 -17.37 -6.85 -46.04
C PRO A 19 -18.04 -6.38 -44.74
N GLN A 20 -19.36 -6.54 -44.63
CA GLN A 20 -20.05 -6.29 -43.37
C GLN A 20 -19.58 -7.31 -42.33
N ILE A 21 -18.69 -6.87 -41.43
CA ILE A 21 -18.30 -7.62 -40.24
C ILE A 21 -19.53 -7.75 -39.36
N LYS A 22 -20.13 -8.94 -39.36
CA LYS A 22 -21.19 -9.31 -38.42
C LYS A 22 -20.55 -10.12 -37.31
N ASP A 23 -20.81 -9.71 -36.08
CA ASP A 23 -20.31 -10.41 -34.91
C ASP A 23 -21.25 -11.57 -34.59
N ASP A 24 -20.98 -12.73 -35.19
CA ASP A 24 -21.75 -13.95 -34.99
C ASP A 24 -21.49 -14.61 -33.61
N ARG A 25 -20.71 -13.98 -32.72
CA ARG A 25 -20.43 -14.48 -31.36
C ARG A 25 -21.65 -14.32 -30.45
N THR A 26 -22.28 -15.44 -30.10
CA THR A 26 -23.36 -15.42 -29.09
C THR A 26 -22.82 -15.07 -27.70
N PRO A 27 -23.58 -14.37 -26.83
CA PRO A 27 -23.12 -14.01 -25.48
C PRO A 27 -22.64 -15.21 -24.65
N GLN A 28 -23.27 -16.37 -24.83
CA GLN A 28 -22.89 -17.63 -24.18
C GLN A 28 -21.47 -18.07 -24.55
N SER A 29 -21.00 -17.79 -25.77
CA SER A 29 -19.63 -18.07 -26.20
C SER A 29 -18.58 -17.14 -25.58
N ILE A 30 -19.00 -15.92 -25.20
CA ILE A 30 -18.16 -14.97 -24.45
C ILE A 30 -18.04 -15.43 -22.98
N TYR A 31 -19.17 -15.73 -22.33
CA TYR A 31 -19.19 -16.25 -20.95
C TYR A 31 -18.37 -17.53 -20.78
N ALA A 32 -18.53 -18.51 -21.67
CA ALA A 32 -17.79 -19.77 -21.64
C ALA A 32 -16.27 -19.59 -21.86
N LYS A 33 -15.81 -18.44 -22.39
CA LYS A 33 -14.39 -18.07 -22.46
C LYS A 33 -13.89 -17.38 -21.17
N MET A 34 -14.75 -16.64 -20.47
CA MET A 34 -14.40 -15.99 -19.20
C MET A 34 -14.25 -17.02 -18.07
N GLU A 35 -15.18 -17.98 -17.94
CA GLU A 35 -15.09 -19.04 -16.93
C GLU A 35 -13.82 -19.88 -17.08
N ARG A 36 -13.44 -20.21 -18.33
CA ARG A 36 -12.25 -21.04 -18.61
C ARG A 36 -10.91 -20.34 -18.39
N LYS A 37 -10.87 -19.02 -18.18
CA LYS A 37 -9.64 -18.29 -17.86
C LYS A 37 -9.43 -18.13 -16.34
N ASN A 38 -10.37 -18.58 -15.50
CA ASN A 38 -10.37 -18.36 -14.05
C ASN A 38 -10.16 -19.65 -13.21
N ILE A 39 -9.33 -20.57 -13.70
CA ILE A 39 -8.78 -21.66 -12.88
C ILE A 39 -7.34 -21.31 -12.51
N LYS A 40 -7.15 -20.55 -11.43
CA LYS A 40 -5.85 -20.40 -10.78
C LYS A 40 -5.45 -21.76 -10.19
N THR A 41 -4.33 -22.32 -10.64
CA THR A 41 -3.75 -23.52 -10.02
C THR A 41 -3.16 -23.16 -8.66
N PHE A 42 -3.90 -23.44 -7.59
CA PHE A 42 -3.42 -23.29 -6.22
C PHE A 42 -2.28 -24.29 -5.96
N ILE A 43 -1.13 -23.79 -5.47
CA ILE A 43 0.05 -24.63 -5.20
C ILE A 43 -0.23 -25.50 -3.96
N ALA A 44 -0.20 -26.83 -4.15
CA ALA A 44 -0.66 -27.79 -3.15
C ALA A 44 0.38 -28.07 -2.04
N PHE A 45 0.53 -27.14 -1.09
CA PHE A 45 1.25 -27.39 0.16
C PHE A 45 0.44 -28.32 1.09
N ASN A 46 0.56 -29.64 0.89
CA ASN A 46 -0.18 -30.63 1.67
C ASN A 46 0.71 -31.73 2.27
N ARG A 47 1.28 -31.49 3.46
CA ARG A 47 1.78 -32.58 4.32
C ARG A 47 1.80 -32.35 5.84
N PHE A 48 1.56 -31.14 6.36
CA PHE A 48 1.72 -30.83 7.80
C PHE A 48 0.53 -30.09 8.47
N ILE A 49 -0.71 -30.45 8.11
CA ILE A 49 -1.93 -29.92 8.78
C ILE A 49 -2.79 -31.04 9.39
N PRO A 50 -2.30 -31.72 10.45
CA PRO A 50 -3.20 -32.21 11.50
C PRO A 50 -2.82 -31.73 12.92
N THR A 51 -1.55 -31.37 13.16
CA THR A 51 -1.01 -31.08 14.50
C THR A 51 -1.30 -29.66 14.99
N VAL A 52 -1.20 -28.66 14.10
CA VAL A 52 -1.39 -27.24 14.45
C VAL A 52 -2.82 -26.95 14.93
N ALA A 53 -3.83 -27.55 14.29
CA ALA A 53 -5.24 -27.38 14.68
C ALA A 53 -5.54 -27.94 16.08
N ALA A 54 -4.89 -29.05 16.47
CA ALA A 54 -5.04 -29.62 17.81
C ALA A 54 -4.42 -28.71 18.89
N LEU A 55 -3.25 -28.13 18.63
CA LEU A 55 -2.61 -27.16 19.51
C LEU A 55 -3.48 -25.92 19.71
N ALA A 56 -4.04 -25.36 18.64
CA ALA A 56 -4.95 -24.20 18.72
C ALA A 56 -6.21 -24.50 19.54
N ALA A 57 -6.83 -25.67 19.35
CA ALA A 57 -8.01 -26.07 20.13
C ALA A 57 -7.71 -26.26 21.63
N ILE A 58 -6.55 -26.83 21.98
CA ILE A 58 -6.10 -26.96 23.38
C ILE A 58 -5.83 -25.58 23.98
N PHE A 59 -5.18 -24.67 23.25
CA PHE A 59 -4.90 -23.32 23.72
C PHE A 59 -6.18 -22.52 24.03
N ILE A 60 -7.17 -22.57 23.13
CA ILE A 60 -8.49 -21.97 23.34
C ILE A 60 -9.20 -22.58 24.56
N MET A 61 -9.13 -23.91 24.74
CA MET A 61 -9.74 -24.58 25.89
C MET A 61 -9.10 -24.17 27.23
N VAL A 62 -7.78 -24.04 27.29
CA VAL A 62 -7.06 -23.56 28.48
C VAL A 62 -7.40 -22.10 28.78
N MET A 63 -7.48 -21.25 27.75
CA MET A 63 -7.81 -19.82 27.90
C MET A 63 -9.25 -19.58 28.40
N LEU A 64 -10.19 -20.47 28.07
CA LEU A 64 -11.60 -20.39 28.50
C LEU A 64 -11.91 -21.11 29.82
N ALA A 65 -10.98 -21.91 30.38
CA ALA A 65 -11.21 -22.61 31.64
C ALA A 65 -11.52 -21.68 32.84
N PRO A 66 -10.85 -20.51 33.04
CA PRO A 66 -11.11 -19.64 34.18
C PRO A 66 -12.49 -18.96 34.12
N THR A 67 -12.96 -18.57 32.94
CA THR A 67 -14.23 -17.84 32.79
C THR A 67 -15.43 -18.74 33.05
N VAL A 68 -15.38 -20.00 32.60
CA VAL A 68 -16.43 -20.99 32.88
C VAL A 68 -16.44 -21.38 34.36
N LEU A 69 -15.27 -21.60 34.99
CA LEU A 69 -15.19 -21.94 36.42
C LEU A 69 -15.74 -20.83 37.33
N ASN A 70 -15.48 -19.55 37.01
CA ASN A 70 -16.05 -18.44 37.77
C ASN A 70 -17.59 -18.37 37.65
N GLN A 71 -18.16 -18.59 36.45
CA GLN A 71 -19.63 -18.58 36.26
C GLN A 71 -20.36 -19.68 37.05
N PHE A 72 -19.72 -20.82 37.32
CA PHE A 72 -20.29 -21.88 38.15
C PHE A 72 -20.18 -21.62 39.66
N ASN A 73 -19.36 -20.65 40.10
CA ASN A 73 -19.11 -20.40 41.53
C ASN A 73 -19.99 -19.27 42.12
N GLU A 74 -20.54 -18.37 41.30
CA GLU A 74 -21.36 -17.24 41.78
C GLU A 74 -22.86 -17.57 41.97
N ASN A 75 -23.39 -18.59 41.29
CA ASN A 75 -24.83 -18.91 41.30
C ASN A 75 -25.24 -19.88 42.44
N SER A 76 -25.10 -19.46 43.71
CA SER A 76 -25.56 -20.29 44.85
C SER A 76 -26.05 -19.55 46.11
N MET A 77 -26.98 -18.59 46.00
CA MET A 77 -27.77 -18.13 47.16
C MET A 77 -29.21 -17.66 46.85
N GLU A 78 -30.13 -18.10 47.72
CA GLU A 78 -31.44 -17.51 48.10
C GLU A 78 -32.37 -16.93 46.99
N LYS A 79 -33.42 -17.60 46.49
CA LYS A 79 -34.70 -18.03 47.13
C LYS A 79 -35.58 -16.89 47.68
N SER A 80 -36.58 -16.44 46.90
CA SER A 80 -37.94 -16.21 47.45
C SER A 80 -39.08 -16.12 46.41
N GLU A 81 -40.18 -16.82 46.73
CA GLU A 81 -41.61 -16.58 46.48
C GLU A 81 -42.21 -16.22 45.09
N MET A 82 -43.53 -16.44 45.02
CA MET A 82 -44.36 -16.60 43.83
C MET A 82 -45.58 -15.66 43.87
N LYS A 83 -45.91 -14.99 42.77
CA LYS A 83 -47.29 -14.48 42.54
C LYS A 83 -47.66 -14.41 41.05
N SER A 84 -48.94 -14.63 40.77
CA SER A 84 -49.49 -15.00 39.45
C SER A 84 -50.14 -13.86 38.65
N THR A 85 -50.45 -14.16 37.37
CA THR A 85 -51.48 -13.57 36.46
C THR A 85 -51.28 -12.11 36.00
N GLU A 86 -51.61 -11.70 34.76
CA GLU A 86 -52.22 -12.35 33.57
C GLU A 86 -51.27 -12.22 32.34
N SER A 87 -51.30 -12.99 31.23
CA SER A 87 -52.33 -13.73 30.46
C SER A 87 -53.18 -12.91 29.46
N SER A 88 -52.72 -12.76 28.21
CA SER A 88 -53.58 -12.79 27.00
C SER A 88 -52.79 -12.82 25.68
N GLY A 89 -53.16 -13.71 24.75
CA GLY A 89 -52.84 -13.68 23.30
C GLY A 89 -51.41 -14.06 22.85
N GLY A 90 -51.20 -14.92 21.84
CA GLY A 90 -52.18 -15.74 21.10
C GLY A 90 -51.55 -16.59 19.98
N ASP A 91 -52.08 -17.81 19.81
CA ASP A 91 -52.13 -18.69 18.62
C ASP A 91 -50.94 -18.81 17.64
N SER A 92 -50.18 -19.92 17.77
CA SER A 92 -50.10 -21.05 16.79
C SER A 92 -48.97 -22.02 17.21
N ALA A 93 -49.15 -23.32 17.42
CA ALA A 93 -49.68 -24.39 16.55
C ALA A 93 -48.79 -24.63 15.30
N THR A 94 -48.24 -25.83 15.03
CA THR A 94 -48.29 -27.13 15.75
C THR A 94 -47.15 -28.06 15.31
N ASN A 95 -46.81 -29.05 16.16
CA ASN A 95 -46.40 -30.47 15.94
C ASN A 95 -46.11 -30.95 14.49
N SER A 96 -45.25 -31.94 14.17
CA SER A 96 -44.66 -33.11 14.87
C SER A 96 -43.66 -33.78 13.86
N ALA A 97 -42.84 -34.82 14.10
CA ALA A 97 -42.44 -35.72 15.19
C ALA A 97 -40.98 -36.17 14.87
N GLN A 98 -40.05 -36.49 15.77
CA GLN A 98 -40.04 -37.47 16.87
C GLN A 98 -39.94 -38.95 16.41
N ASP A 99 -38.72 -39.51 16.44
CA ASP A 99 -38.38 -40.91 16.77
C ASP A 99 -36.87 -40.94 17.13
N SER A 100 -36.45 -41.19 18.38
CA SER A 100 -36.18 -42.48 19.06
C SER A 100 -34.67 -42.89 19.01
N LEU A 101 -34.09 -43.71 19.89
CA LEU A 101 -34.08 -43.81 21.38
C LEU A 101 -33.22 -45.05 21.80
N ALA A 102 -32.01 -44.87 22.36
CA ALA A 102 -31.27 -45.79 23.26
C ALA A 102 -29.85 -45.21 23.56
N LYS A 103 -29.31 -45.12 24.80
CA LYS A 103 -28.96 -46.12 25.85
C LYS A 103 -27.80 -47.06 25.45
N SER A 104 -26.88 -47.53 26.33
CA SER A 104 -26.64 -47.40 27.79
C SER A 104 -25.31 -48.12 28.18
N ASP A 105 -24.55 -47.94 29.28
CA ASP A 105 -24.38 -46.94 30.38
C ASP A 105 -23.02 -47.26 31.12
N ASP A 106 -22.64 -46.55 32.21
CA ASP A 106 -21.43 -46.69 33.12
C ASP A 106 -20.00 -46.38 32.57
N LYS A 107 -18.95 -45.85 33.27
CA LYS A 107 -18.67 -45.23 34.62
C LYS A 107 -17.77 -46.03 35.63
N SER A 108 -16.78 -45.35 36.24
CA SER A 108 -15.90 -45.78 37.40
C SER A 108 -14.75 -46.77 37.01
N GLU A 109 -13.61 -47.03 37.70
CA GLU A 109 -12.98 -46.82 39.06
C GLU A 109 -11.41 -46.80 38.91
N MET A 110 -10.46 -46.54 39.85
CA MET A 110 -10.35 -45.82 41.16
C MET A 110 -8.86 -45.62 41.61
N ILE A 111 -8.45 -44.37 41.94
CA ILE A 111 -7.56 -43.91 43.07
C ILE A 111 -6.03 -44.28 43.13
N TYR A 112 -5.29 -43.44 43.89
CA TYR A 112 -3.93 -43.52 44.51
C TYR A 112 -2.74 -42.93 43.69
N ASP A 113 -1.97 -41.90 44.07
CA ASP A 113 -1.57 -41.19 45.34
C ASP A 113 -0.16 -41.57 45.89
N THR A 114 0.50 -40.66 46.63
CA THR A 114 1.72 -40.79 47.49
C THR A 114 3.02 -40.05 47.06
N ASP A 115 3.22 -38.85 47.64
CA ASP A 115 4.43 -38.29 48.30
C ASP A 115 5.81 -37.98 47.63
N LYS A 116 6.17 -36.68 47.75
CA LYS A 116 7.37 -36.08 48.42
C LYS A 116 8.76 -35.86 47.76
N ASP A 117 9.17 -34.59 47.89
CA ASP A 117 10.43 -34.02 48.42
C ASP A 117 11.81 -34.42 47.85
N GLN A 118 12.53 -33.42 47.33
CA GLN A 118 13.49 -32.69 48.20
C GLN A 118 13.86 -31.28 47.67
N MET A 119 14.41 -30.45 48.56
CA MET A 119 14.69 -29.01 48.36
C MET A 119 16.16 -28.73 48.02
N THR A 120 16.42 -27.59 47.37
CA THR A 120 17.51 -26.57 47.58
C THR A 120 17.94 -25.92 46.25
N ALA A 121 18.46 -24.68 46.18
CA ALA A 121 18.25 -23.46 46.99
C ALA A 121 18.87 -22.23 46.27
N ASP A 122 18.25 -21.06 46.43
CA ASP A 122 18.79 -19.69 46.21
C ASP A 122 19.43 -19.24 44.86
N LYS A 123 18.78 -18.22 44.27
CA LYS A 123 19.34 -17.08 43.49
C LYS A 123 19.88 -17.38 42.06
N ASP A 124 19.88 -16.44 41.11
CA ASP A 124 19.60 -14.98 41.21
C ASP A 124 18.79 -14.43 40.00
N HIS A 125 18.55 -13.11 39.98
CA HIS A 125 17.81 -12.30 38.98
C HIS A 125 17.64 -12.86 37.54
N SER A 126 16.40 -12.84 37.05
CA SER A 126 16.05 -12.51 35.66
C SER A 126 14.80 -11.64 35.67
N GLU A 127 14.84 -10.51 34.97
CA GLU A 127 13.83 -9.45 35.11
C GLU A 127 12.57 -9.74 34.28
N LEU A 128 11.40 -9.49 34.86
CA LEU A 128 10.13 -9.44 34.13
C LEU A 128 10.08 -8.09 33.39
N SER A 129 10.56 -8.09 32.14
CA SER A 129 10.56 -6.90 31.28
C SER A 129 9.13 -6.48 30.93
N MET A 130 8.63 -5.47 31.64
CA MET A 130 7.34 -4.81 31.35
C MET A 130 7.52 -3.84 30.16
N ALA A 131 7.72 -4.39 28.96
CA ALA A 131 8.06 -3.62 27.74
C ALA A 131 6.87 -3.31 26.81
N GLU A 132 5.63 -3.36 27.31
CA GLU A 132 4.41 -3.11 26.53
C GLU A 132 3.68 -1.81 26.96
N THR A 133 4.41 -0.80 27.47
CA THR A 133 3.80 0.48 27.93
C THR A 133 4.68 1.72 27.65
N GLU A 134 5.71 1.61 26.80
CA GLU A 134 6.59 2.74 26.44
C GLU A 134 6.57 3.10 24.93
N LYS A 135 5.64 2.53 24.14
CA LYS A 135 5.55 2.82 22.69
C LYS A 135 4.85 4.16 22.34
N ASP A 136 4.14 4.77 23.30
CA ASP A 136 3.34 6.00 23.09
C ASP A 136 4.12 7.33 23.21
N LEU A 137 5.42 7.28 23.51
CA LEU A 137 6.26 8.48 23.72
C LEU A 137 7.36 8.68 22.67
N GLN A 138 7.45 7.83 21.66
CA GLN A 138 8.32 8.07 20.50
C GLN A 138 7.60 8.97 19.49
N PRO A 139 8.29 9.98 18.91
CA PRO A 139 7.79 10.71 17.74
C PRO A 139 7.40 9.73 16.63
N ALA A 140 6.33 10.00 15.88
CA ALA A 140 6.05 9.21 14.69
C ALA A 140 7.18 9.43 13.67
N GLU A 141 7.76 8.36 13.15
CA GLU A 141 8.79 8.47 12.12
C GLU A 141 8.17 9.09 10.85
N ARG A 142 8.79 10.16 10.32
CA ARG A 142 8.36 10.76 9.05
C ARG A 142 8.77 9.84 7.91
N LEU A 143 7.81 9.47 7.07
CA LEU A 143 8.08 8.66 5.89
C LEU A 143 8.71 9.52 4.78
N SER A 144 8.44 10.82 4.75
CA SER A 144 8.86 11.73 3.66
C SER A 144 10.17 12.48 3.96
N LEU A 145 10.82 12.94 2.89
CA LEU A 145 12.04 13.76 2.91
C LEU A 145 11.70 15.26 2.93
N TYR A 146 12.30 16.04 3.81
CA TYR A 146 12.14 17.51 3.90
C TYR A 146 13.48 18.24 3.73
N GLU A 147 13.46 19.54 3.45
CA GLU A 147 14.67 20.38 3.33
C GLU A 147 15.53 20.33 4.61
N GLU A 148 14.90 20.19 5.78
CA GLU A 148 15.59 20.05 7.08
C GLU A 148 16.32 18.72 7.27
N ASP A 149 15.97 17.67 6.51
CA ASP A 149 16.67 16.36 6.54
C ASP A 149 17.98 16.36 5.73
N LEU A 150 18.16 17.30 4.79
CA LEU A 150 19.30 17.26 3.87
C LEU A 150 20.62 17.61 4.56
N GLU A 151 20.61 18.50 5.56
CA GLU A 151 21.80 19.05 6.25
C GLU A 151 22.93 19.58 5.30
N GLY A 152 22.60 19.90 4.05
CA GLY A 152 23.58 20.28 3.01
C GLY A 152 24.28 19.10 2.32
N GLN A 153 23.60 17.95 2.30
CA GLN A 153 23.84 16.80 1.43
C GLN A 153 22.89 16.85 0.22
N ASP A 154 23.07 15.95 -0.74
CA ASP A 154 22.20 15.83 -1.92
C ASP A 154 21.17 14.71 -1.72
N TYR A 155 20.18 14.63 -2.60
CA TYR A 155 19.18 13.54 -2.59
C TYR A 155 19.05 12.86 -3.94
N TYR A 156 18.79 11.56 -3.89
CA TYR A 156 18.67 10.67 -5.02
C TYR A 156 17.32 9.95 -4.94
N SER A 157 16.47 10.15 -5.95
CA SER A 157 15.18 9.48 -6.04
C SER A 157 15.32 8.15 -6.78
N TYR A 158 14.52 7.15 -6.39
CA TYR A 158 14.43 5.87 -7.09
C TYR A 158 12.98 5.41 -7.18
N GLY A 159 12.63 4.75 -8.27
CA GLY A 159 11.37 4.04 -8.40
C GLY A 159 11.60 2.54 -8.32
N LEU A 160 11.41 1.97 -7.12
CA LEU A 160 11.52 0.54 -6.88
C LEU A 160 10.26 -0.18 -7.38
N VAL A 161 10.31 -1.50 -7.55
CA VAL A 161 9.17 -2.30 -8.03
C VAL A 161 8.84 -3.40 -7.04
N SER A 162 7.59 -3.47 -6.58
CA SER A 162 7.15 -4.53 -5.66
C SER A 162 6.80 -5.85 -6.37
N PRO A 163 6.69 -6.98 -5.64
CA PRO A 163 6.23 -8.26 -6.19
C PRO A 163 4.79 -8.26 -6.78
N GLU A 164 3.99 -7.23 -6.52
CA GLU A 164 2.70 -7.00 -7.18
C GLU A 164 2.80 -6.10 -8.43
N ALA A 165 4.03 -5.76 -8.86
CA ALA A 165 4.35 -4.76 -9.88
C ALA A 165 3.80 -3.36 -9.55
N VAL A 166 3.74 -3.00 -8.25
CA VAL A 166 3.45 -1.63 -7.82
C VAL A 166 4.77 -0.85 -7.80
N PRO A 167 4.90 0.24 -8.57
CA PRO A 167 6.09 1.07 -8.56
C PRO A 167 6.05 2.01 -7.34
N VAL A 168 7.10 2.01 -6.54
CA VAL A 168 7.20 2.73 -5.26
C VAL A 168 8.29 3.80 -5.37
N PRO A 169 7.95 5.10 -5.31
CA PRO A 169 8.96 6.15 -5.24
C PRO A 169 9.62 6.14 -3.85
N ILE A 170 10.94 6.20 -3.81
CA ILE A 170 11.73 6.41 -2.59
C ILE A 170 12.74 7.53 -2.77
N SER A 171 13.32 7.99 -1.67
CA SER A 171 14.44 8.93 -1.67
C SER A 171 15.54 8.50 -0.72
N ILE A 172 16.79 8.62 -1.18
CA ILE A 172 18.01 8.46 -0.37
C ILE A 172 18.64 9.83 -0.20
N VAL A 173 19.05 10.16 1.03
CA VAL A 173 19.96 11.28 1.30
C VAL A 173 21.36 10.72 1.33
N ASP A 174 22.24 11.23 0.48
CA ASP A 174 23.63 10.77 0.35
C ASP A 174 24.58 11.95 0.16
N ARG A 175 25.85 11.72 0.50
CA ARG A 175 26.92 12.67 0.26
C ARG A 175 28.00 12.00 -0.60
N PRO A 176 28.13 12.34 -1.89
CA PRO A 176 29.21 11.79 -2.70
C PRO A 176 30.57 12.09 -2.06
N GLU A 177 31.41 11.06 -1.93
CA GLU A 177 32.76 11.19 -1.34
C GLU A 177 33.61 12.19 -2.15
N ASN A 178 33.41 12.20 -3.46
CA ASN A 178 34.06 13.12 -4.40
C ASN A 178 33.08 14.21 -4.87
N ARG A 179 33.32 15.47 -4.50
CA ARG A 179 32.49 16.60 -4.94
C ARG A 179 32.67 17.01 -6.41
N GLU A 180 33.55 16.34 -7.16
CA GLU A 180 33.69 16.49 -8.61
C GLU A 180 33.02 15.33 -9.39
N GLU A 181 32.29 14.47 -8.69
CA GLU A 181 31.46 13.41 -9.27
C GLU A 181 30.21 13.96 -9.96
N ASP A 182 29.79 13.32 -11.05
CA ASP A 182 28.55 13.66 -11.75
C ASP A 182 27.35 12.99 -11.06
N TRP A 183 26.24 13.73 -10.93
CA TRP A 183 25.03 13.25 -10.25
C TRP A 183 24.53 11.90 -10.80
N LEU A 184 24.59 11.69 -12.12
CA LEU A 184 24.14 10.44 -12.73
C LEU A 184 25.06 9.27 -12.37
N THR A 185 26.36 9.52 -12.19
CA THR A 185 27.32 8.48 -11.79
C THR A 185 27.00 7.98 -10.38
N ARG A 186 26.83 8.89 -9.41
CA ARG A 186 26.47 8.52 -8.03
C ARG A 186 25.06 7.93 -7.95
N HIS A 187 24.14 8.34 -8.83
CA HIS A 187 22.81 7.73 -8.97
C HIS A 187 22.88 6.27 -9.46
N GLU A 188 23.69 5.98 -10.49
CA GLU A 188 23.94 4.62 -10.97
C GLU A 188 24.69 3.75 -9.94
N GLU A 189 25.60 4.32 -9.12
CA GLU A 189 26.25 3.61 -8.02
C GLU A 189 25.26 3.18 -6.93
N ILE A 190 24.54 4.14 -6.34
CA ILE A 190 23.57 3.90 -5.27
C ILE A 190 22.51 2.88 -5.73
N ALA A 191 22.07 2.95 -7.00
CA ALA A 191 21.14 1.98 -7.58
C ALA A 191 21.64 0.52 -7.58
N GLY A 192 22.96 0.30 -7.48
CA GLY A 192 23.58 -1.02 -7.31
C GLY A 192 23.83 -1.44 -5.85
N GLU A 193 23.57 -0.55 -4.88
CA GLU A 193 23.78 -0.77 -3.45
C GLU A 193 22.45 -0.92 -2.67
N LEU A 194 21.30 -0.55 -3.25
CA LEU A 194 20.00 -0.57 -2.57
C LEU A 194 19.58 -1.97 -2.07
N PRO A 195 19.23 -2.14 -0.78
CA PRO A 195 18.72 -3.41 -0.25
C PRO A 195 17.21 -3.61 -0.56
N GLU A 196 16.84 -3.57 -1.86
CA GLU A 196 15.45 -3.67 -2.35
C GLU A 196 14.66 -4.81 -1.69
N GLY A 197 15.25 -6.00 -1.59
CA GLY A 197 14.63 -7.19 -1.01
C GLY A 197 14.38 -7.11 0.51
N GLU A 198 15.13 -6.30 1.26
CA GLU A 198 14.87 -6.10 2.69
C GLU A 198 13.65 -5.19 2.90
N TRP A 199 13.52 -4.17 2.05
CA TRP A 199 12.37 -3.27 1.96
C TRP A 199 11.12 -3.94 1.35
N GLY A 200 11.24 -5.19 0.87
CA GLY A 200 10.13 -5.99 0.32
C GLY A 200 9.82 -5.72 -1.14
N MET A 201 10.77 -5.18 -1.90
CA MET A 201 10.69 -4.99 -3.35
C MET A 201 11.31 -6.19 -4.10
N GLU A 202 11.15 -6.23 -5.42
CA GLU A 202 11.91 -7.12 -6.30
C GLU A 202 13.32 -6.55 -6.54
N ASP A 203 14.23 -7.42 -6.99
CA ASP A 203 15.57 -7.09 -7.49
C ASP A 203 15.40 -6.50 -8.91
N PHE A 204 15.28 -5.16 -9.01
CA PHE A 204 14.89 -4.44 -10.23
C PHE A 204 15.94 -3.42 -10.69
N LEU A 205 16.69 -2.83 -9.76
CA LEU A 205 17.79 -1.92 -10.01
C LEU A 205 19.15 -2.64 -9.83
N PRO A 206 20.21 -2.25 -10.57
CA PRO A 206 20.25 -1.21 -11.61
C PRO A 206 19.61 -1.67 -12.93
N LEU A 207 19.09 -0.70 -13.70
CA LEU A 207 18.37 -1.00 -14.95
C LEU A 207 19.32 -1.45 -16.08
N LYS A 208 18.90 -2.50 -16.80
CA LYS A 208 19.67 -3.15 -17.89
C LYS A 208 19.74 -2.29 -19.14
N GLY A 209 20.82 -1.55 -19.26
CA GLY A 209 21.12 -0.66 -20.36
C GLY A 209 22.24 0.29 -19.95
N LYS A 210 22.21 1.50 -20.50
CA LYS A 210 23.14 2.57 -20.14
C LYS A 210 22.44 3.92 -20.10
N PHE A 211 22.64 4.67 -19.03
CA PHE A 211 22.25 6.07 -18.95
C PHE A 211 23.35 7.00 -19.51
N THR A 212 22.93 8.15 -20.03
CA THR A 212 23.81 9.27 -20.38
C THR A 212 23.08 10.59 -20.19
N LEU A 213 23.72 11.57 -19.57
CA LEU A 213 23.19 12.91 -19.38
C LEU A 213 23.41 13.77 -20.64
N SER A 214 22.37 14.49 -21.07
CA SER A 214 22.39 15.37 -22.25
C SER A 214 21.55 16.62 -22.00
N GLU A 215 22.22 17.74 -21.72
CA GLU A 215 21.61 19.02 -21.32
C GLU A 215 20.65 18.86 -20.11
N ASN A 216 19.34 18.80 -20.35
CA ASN A 216 18.29 18.64 -19.33
C ASN A 216 17.55 17.29 -19.46
N LYS A 217 18.21 16.26 -20.00
CA LYS A 217 17.61 14.97 -20.36
C LYS A 217 18.53 13.83 -19.98
N VAL A 218 17.94 12.72 -19.57
CA VAL A 218 18.66 11.44 -19.44
C VAL A 218 18.28 10.57 -20.63
N ILE A 219 19.27 10.10 -21.38
CA ILE A 219 19.07 9.16 -22.49
C ILE A 219 19.41 7.76 -21.97
N PHE A 220 18.40 6.89 -21.90
CA PHE A 220 18.55 5.48 -21.57
C PHE A 220 18.63 4.66 -22.86
N THR A 221 19.76 3.99 -23.04
CA THR A 221 19.98 3.04 -24.15
C THR A 221 19.76 1.63 -23.63
N LEU A 222 18.72 0.93 -24.10
CA LEU A 222 18.32 -0.37 -23.54
C LEU A 222 19.30 -1.48 -23.92
N ASP A 223 19.48 -2.48 -23.06
CA ASP A 223 20.19 -3.72 -23.43
C ASP A 223 19.27 -4.65 -24.25
N PRO A 224 19.76 -5.31 -25.32
CA PRO A 224 18.93 -6.18 -26.17
C PRO A 224 18.29 -7.40 -25.47
N GLU A 225 18.76 -7.76 -24.27
CA GLU A 225 18.25 -8.86 -23.45
C GLU A 225 17.47 -8.34 -22.21
N HIS A 226 16.94 -7.10 -22.29
CA HIS A 226 16.12 -6.51 -21.23
C HIS A 226 14.77 -7.23 -21.05
N SER A 227 14.19 -7.10 -19.87
CA SER A 227 12.94 -7.78 -19.48
C SER A 227 11.75 -6.82 -19.28
N TYR A 228 11.83 -5.60 -19.84
CA TYR A 228 10.89 -4.51 -19.57
C TYR A 228 9.64 -4.47 -20.48
N SER A 229 9.45 -5.48 -21.33
CA SER A 229 8.34 -5.59 -22.29
C SER A 229 7.67 -6.97 -22.18
N GLY A 230 6.35 -7.04 -22.35
CA GLY A 230 5.60 -8.31 -22.46
C GLY A 230 4.27 -8.33 -21.70
N ALA A 231 4.26 -7.80 -20.48
CA ALA A 231 3.06 -7.70 -19.65
C ALA A 231 2.84 -6.23 -19.27
N SER A 232 1.61 -5.74 -19.37
CA SER A 232 1.31 -4.31 -19.14
C SER A 232 1.67 -3.83 -17.73
N ALA A 233 1.67 -4.73 -16.73
CA ALA A 233 2.13 -4.42 -15.37
C ALA A 233 3.66 -4.22 -15.29
N VAL A 234 4.44 -4.96 -16.09
CA VAL A 234 5.90 -4.83 -16.17
C VAL A 234 6.27 -3.56 -16.95
N GLU A 235 5.58 -3.30 -18.06
CA GLU A 235 5.75 -2.07 -18.85
C GLU A 235 5.39 -0.81 -18.03
N TYR A 236 4.32 -0.88 -17.22
CA TYR A 236 3.93 0.16 -16.26
C TYR A 236 4.95 0.34 -15.12
N ALA A 237 5.39 -0.75 -14.50
CA ALA A 237 6.40 -0.69 -13.43
C ALA A 237 7.73 -0.09 -13.93
N PHE A 238 8.17 -0.46 -15.13
CA PHE A 238 9.37 0.11 -15.77
C PHE A 238 9.21 1.61 -16.08
N TYR A 239 8.06 2.03 -16.66
CA TYR A 239 7.76 3.44 -16.90
C TYR A 239 7.88 4.27 -15.61
N HIS A 240 7.22 3.83 -14.53
CA HIS A 240 7.21 4.55 -13.27
C HIS A 240 8.54 4.44 -12.51
N SER A 241 9.27 3.34 -12.65
CA SER A 241 10.64 3.20 -12.14
C SER A 241 11.54 4.30 -12.70
N LEU A 242 11.54 4.49 -14.02
CA LEU A 242 12.28 5.58 -14.66
C LEU A 242 11.74 6.96 -14.28
N LEU A 243 10.42 7.17 -14.26
CA LEU A 243 9.81 8.45 -13.88
C LEU A 243 10.29 8.93 -12.51
N TYR A 244 10.13 8.11 -11.46
CA TYR A 244 10.51 8.52 -10.12
C TYR A 244 12.03 8.62 -9.96
N SER A 245 12.80 7.74 -10.60
CA SER A 245 14.27 7.75 -10.48
C SER A 245 14.91 9.01 -11.05
N PHE A 246 14.29 9.60 -12.09
CA PHE A 246 14.81 10.80 -12.75
C PHE A 246 14.02 12.09 -12.43
N GLN A 247 13.12 12.06 -11.44
CA GLN A 247 12.51 13.27 -10.84
C GLN A 247 13.52 14.04 -9.97
N HIS A 248 14.59 14.52 -10.61
CA HIS A 248 15.65 15.35 -10.04
C HIS A 248 15.66 16.75 -10.67
N LYS A 249 16.18 17.72 -9.92
CA LYS A 249 16.14 19.15 -10.22
C LYS A 249 16.88 19.49 -11.53
N GLY A 250 16.13 19.96 -12.52
CA GLY A 250 16.68 20.40 -13.81
C GLY A 250 16.66 19.34 -14.93
N LEU A 251 16.12 18.15 -14.67
CA LEU A 251 15.74 17.20 -15.72
C LEU A 251 14.31 17.48 -16.22
N ASN A 252 14.08 17.24 -17.51
CA ASN A 252 12.80 17.48 -18.18
C ASN A 252 12.18 16.22 -18.79
N GLU A 253 12.99 15.33 -19.37
CA GLU A 253 12.49 14.08 -19.95
C GLU A 253 13.56 12.98 -19.91
N VAL A 254 13.12 11.73 -19.75
CA VAL A 254 13.94 10.54 -20.01
C VAL A 254 13.64 10.10 -21.44
N VAL A 255 14.66 9.96 -22.28
CA VAL A 255 14.55 9.49 -23.66
C VAL A 255 14.99 8.04 -23.74
N LEU A 256 14.19 7.18 -24.35
CA LEU A 256 14.46 5.76 -24.52
C LEU A 256 14.89 5.47 -25.96
N GLN A 257 15.97 4.72 -26.13
CA GLN A 257 16.49 4.31 -27.44
C GLN A 257 17.06 2.89 -27.41
N GLU A 258 17.01 2.22 -28.54
CA GLU A 258 17.73 0.97 -28.80
C GLU A 258 19.23 1.21 -29.05
N GLN A 259 20.03 0.15 -29.03
CA GLN A 259 21.48 0.20 -29.30
C GLN A 259 21.84 0.72 -30.71
N ASP A 260 20.89 0.72 -31.66
CA ASP A 260 21.06 1.31 -33.00
C ASP A 260 20.50 2.75 -33.13
N GLY A 261 19.94 3.30 -32.04
CA GLY A 261 19.30 4.62 -32.01
C GLY A 261 17.86 4.66 -32.50
N SER A 262 17.21 3.51 -32.72
CA SER A 262 15.76 3.44 -32.97
C SER A 262 14.93 3.56 -31.68
N VAL A 263 13.62 3.75 -31.82
CA VAL A 263 12.67 3.83 -30.70
C VAL A 263 12.25 2.42 -30.27
N PRO A 264 12.30 2.06 -28.98
CA PRO A 264 11.87 0.74 -28.52
C PRO A 264 10.36 0.50 -28.73
N GLU A 265 9.99 -0.73 -29.12
CA GLU A 265 8.60 -1.17 -29.26
C GLU A 265 8.20 -2.06 -28.06
N PHE A 266 7.30 -1.55 -27.21
CA PHE A 266 6.78 -2.26 -26.06
C PHE A 266 5.48 -3.00 -26.42
N SER A 267 5.32 -4.22 -25.92
CA SER A 267 4.31 -5.16 -26.42
C SER A 267 2.85 -4.78 -26.13
N SER A 268 2.61 -3.97 -25.09
CA SER A 268 1.28 -3.48 -24.71
C SER A 268 1.10 -1.98 -24.90
N THR A 269 2.19 -1.20 -24.79
CA THR A 269 2.19 0.27 -24.95
C THR A 269 2.44 0.72 -26.40
N GLY A 270 3.18 -0.06 -27.20
CA GLY A 270 3.62 0.30 -28.56
C GLY A 270 4.99 1.01 -28.58
N GLU A 271 5.28 1.77 -29.64
CA GLU A 271 6.48 2.62 -29.72
C GLU A 271 6.50 3.63 -28.56
N PHE A 272 7.52 3.57 -27.70
CA PHE A 272 7.63 4.44 -26.54
C PHE A 272 9.03 5.05 -26.42
N SER A 273 9.13 6.34 -26.77
CA SER A 273 10.41 7.06 -26.93
C SER A 273 10.78 7.99 -25.79
N LYS A 274 9.83 8.41 -24.93
CA LYS A 274 10.15 9.29 -23.80
C LYS A 274 9.15 9.28 -22.65
N ILE A 275 9.65 9.58 -21.45
CA ILE A 275 8.89 9.95 -20.25
C ILE A 275 9.05 11.46 -20.06
N ASP A 276 7.95 12.18 -19.83
CA ASP A 276 8.02 13.57 -19.37
C ASP A 276 8.13 13.59 -17.83
N LEU A 277 9.05 14.37 -17.29
CA LEU A 277 9.34 14.42 -15.85
C LEU A 277 8.58 15.56 -15.14
N ASN A 278 8.07 16.53 -15.90
CA ASN A 278 7.42 17.75 -15.41
C ASN A 278 5.95 17.86 -15.88
N GLU A 279 5.23 16.73 -16.01
CA GLU A 279 3.80 16.74 -16.30
C GLU A 279 2.97 17.13 -15.05
N ASP A 280 1.93 17.95 -15.24
CA ASP A 280 0.99 18.34 -14.19
C ASP A 280 0.08 17.16 -13.78
N VAL A 281 0.56 16.29 -12.89
CA VAL A 281 -0.10 15.04 -12.49
C VAL A 281 -0.82 15.16 -11.14
N HIS A 282 -2.13 15.39 -11.18
CA HIS A 282 -2.99 15.38 -9.99
C HIS A 282 -3.29 13.94 -9.53
N THR A 283 -2.38 13.32 -8.78
CA THR A 283 -2.50 11.93 -8.27
C THR A 283 -2.73 11.89 -6.77
N ALA A 284 -3.48 10.89 -6.30
CA ALA A 284 -3.73 10.66 -4.88
C ALA A 284 -2.66 9.73 -4.29
N TYR A 285 -2.10 10.11 -3.15
CA TYR A 285 -1.17 9.28 -2.38
C TYR A 285 -1.92 8.37 -1.39
N TYR A 286 -1.52 7.10 -1.35
CA TYR A 286 -2.07 6.08 -0.47
C TYR A 286 -0.96 5.36 0.31
N LEU A 287 -1.32 4.69 1.40
CA LEU A 287 -0.41 3.79 2.10
C LEU A 287 -0.33 2.45 1.33
N TYR A 288 0.89 1.98 1.08
CA TYR A 288 1.20 0.66 0.58
C TYR A 288 2.14 -0.07 1.55
N SER A 289 2.04 -1.40 1.60
CA SER A 289 2.86 -2.25 2.46
C SER A 289 3.06 -3.62 1.80
N PRO A 290 4.14 -3.83 1.02
CA PRO A 290 4.31 -5.04 0.20
C PRO A 290 4.48 -6.31 1.07
N ASN A 291 5.12 -6.16 2.23
CA ASN A 291 5.44 -7.27 3.14
C ASN A 291 4.69 -7.22 4.49
N GLY A 292 3.70 -6.32 4.62
CA GLY A 292 2.93 -6.13 5.86
C GLY A 292 3.71 -5.54 7.05
N ARG A 293 4.95 -5.07 6.84
CA ARG A 293 5.81 -4.46 7.86
C ARG A 293 6.24 -3.06 7.43
N GLU A 294 6.85 -2.98 6.25
CA GLU A 294 7.29 -1.72 5.64
C GLU A 294 6.08 -0.87 5.22
N ARG A 295 6.21 0.45 5.28
CA ARG A 295 5.13 1.42 5.03
C ARG A 295 5.62 2.46 4.02
N PHE A 296 4.88 2.64 2.94
CA PHE A 296 5.22 3.56 1.86
C PHE A 296 4.01 4.42 1.48
N LEU A 297 4.23 5.71 1.28
CA LEU A 297 3.28 6.63 0.66
C LEU A 297 3.50 6.59 -0.86
N VAL A 298 2.54 6.04 -1.59
CA VAL A 298 2.67 5.71 -3.02
C VAL A 298 1.56 6.43 -3.80
N PRO A 299 1.88 7.13 -4.90
CA PRO A 299 0.88 7.70 -5.79
C PRO A 299 0.20 6.58 -6.58
N ASP A 300 -1.10 6.70 -6.83
CA ASP A 300 -1.81 5.76 -7.70
C ASP A 300 -1.62 6.02 -9.21
N ASN A 301 -0.96 7.12 -9.56
CA ASN A 301 -0.70 7.61 -10.91
C ASN A 301 -1.95 7.87 -11.77
N ILE A 302 -3.12 8.01 -11.14
CA ILE A 302 -4.36 8.39 -11.82
C ILE A 302 -4.48 9.92 -11.76
N ASN A 303 -4.14 10.59 -12.87
CA ASN A 303 -4.33 12.04 -12.99
C ASN A 303 -5.82 12.40 -13.00
N ARG A 304 -6.28 13.06 -11.94
CA ARG A 304 -7.68 13.47 -11.73
C ARG A 304 -8.00 14.88 -12.23
N GLY A 305 -7.02 15.59 -12.79
CA GLY A 305 -7.20 16.92 -13.37
C GLY A 305 -7.43 18.07 -12.37
N ASN A 306 -7.38 17.80 -11.05
CA ASN A 306 -7.26 18.82 -10.00
C ASN A 306 -6.89 18.20 -8.63
N VAL A 307 -6.38 19.04 -7.72
CA VAL A 307 -5.98 18.64 -6.37
C VAL A 307 -7.15 18.15 -5.51
N LYS A 308 -8.32 18.78 -5.65
CA LYS A 308 -9.47 18.53 -4.77
C LYS A 308 -10.06 17.13 -4.95
N GLU A 309 -10.24 16.66 -6.19
CA GLU A 309 -10.69 15.29 -6.46
C GLU A 309 -9.64 14.26 -6.02
N SER A 310 -8.35 14.59 -6.14
CA SER A 310 -7.25 13.75 -5.61
C SER A 310 -7.33 13.59 -4.09
N ILE A 311 -7.48 14.70 -3.36
CA ILE A 311 -7.68 14.71 -1.90
C ILE A 311 -8.98 14.01 -1.48
N GLN A 312 -10.05 14.03 -2.29
CA GLN A 312 -11.25 13.22 -2.00
C GLN A 312 -11.01 11.72 -2.20
N ALA A 313 -10.29 11.32 -3.26
CA ALA A 313 -10.02 9.92 -3.56
C ALA A 313 -9.20 9.21 -2.47
N MET A 314 -8.32 9.93 -1.77
CA MET A 314 -7.52 9.41 -0.64
C MET A 314 -8.34 8.80 0.52
N LYS A 315 -9.66 9.07 0.60
CA LYS A 315 -10.60 8.50 1.58
C LYS A 315 -11.02 7.05 1.29
N SER A 316 -10.68 6.53 0.12
CA SER A 316 -10.97 5.15 -0.29
C SER A 316 -10.07 4.70 -1.43
N SER A 317 -9.29 3.65 -1.23
CA SER A 317 -8.61 2.96 -2.32
C SER A 317 -9.60 2.20 -3.19
N GLU A 318 -9.43 2.29 -4.51
CA GLU A 318 -10.21 1.52 -5.49
C GLU A 318 -9.70 0.07 -5.61
N THR A 319 -8.43 -0.16 -5.28
CA THR A 319 -7.77 -1.48 -5.31
C THR A 319 -7.57 -2.03 -3.90
N GLY A 320 -7.52 -3.36 -3.78
CA GLY A 320 -7.19 -4.03 -2.52
C GLY A 320 -5.69 -4.03 -2.15
N LEU A 321 -4.85 -3.33 -2.92
CA LEU A 321 -3.40 -3.20 -2.67
C LEU A 321 -3.10 -1.97 -1.79
N PHE A 322 -3.84 -0.88 -2.01
CA PHE A 322 -3.64 0.39 -1.34
C PHE A 322 -4.55 0.56 -0.12
N GLN A 323 -4.09 1.34 0.86
CA GLN A 323 -4.82 1.70 2.06
C GLN A 323 -5.07 3.22 2.11
N SER A 324 -6.29 3.58 2.52
CA SER A 324 -6.75 4.96 2.70
C SER A 324 -6.01 5.66 3.85
N VAL A 325 -5.19 6.67 3.54
CA VAL A 325 -4.48 7.46 4.57
C VAL A 325 -5.39 8.45 5.30
N ILE A 326 -6.57 8.76 4.76
CA ILE A 326 -7.57 9.59 5.46
C ILE A 326 -8.57 8.66 6.18
N PRO A 327 -8.66 8.70 7.53
CA PRO A 327 -9.63 7.92 8.29
C PRO A 327 -11.08 8.23 7.90
N LYS A 328 -11.94 7.20 7.84
CA LYS A 328 -13.32 7.30 7.31
C LYS A 328 -14.27 8.22 8.10
N ASN A 329 -13.94 8.55 9.35
CA ASN A 329 -14.64 9.53 10.18
C ASN A 329 -14.23 10.98 9.87
N ILE A 330 -13.06 11.18 9.26
CA ILE A 330 -12.50 12.50 8.96
C ILE A 330 -13.10 13.03 7.67
N ASN A 331 -13.65 14.25 7.76
CA ASN A 331 -14.26 14.96 6.65
C ASN A 331 -13.54 16.29 6.48
N ILE A 332 -13.10 16.56 5.25
CA ILE A 332 -12.32 17.74 4.88
C ILE A 332 -12.94 18.46 3.68
N SER A 333 -12.85 19.78 3.72
CA SER A 333 -13.06 20.69 2.58
C SER A 333 -11.73 21.25 2.11
N VAL A 334 -11.49 21.21 0.80
CA VAL A 334 -10.31 21.80 0.15
C VAL A 334 -10.68 23.17 -0.43
N THR A 335 -9.86 24.18 -0.16
CA THR A 335 -9.93 25.51 -0.76
C THR A 335 -8.59 25.83 -1.40
N GLU A 336 -8.62 26.29 -2.65
CA GLU A 336 -7.45 26.59 -3.48
C GLU A 336 -7.15 28.10 -3.46
N SER A 337 -5.87 28.47 -3.41
CA SER A 337 -5.39 29.86 -3.48
C SER A 337 -4.05 29.94 -4.22
N ASP A 338 -3.65 31.14 -4.65
CA ASP A 338 -2.42 31.35 -5.42
C ASP A 338 -1.13 31.17 -4.59
N GLU A 339 -1.21 31.11 -3.25
CA GLU A 339 -0.04 31.01 -2.35
C GLU A 339 0.09 29.64 -1.66
N TYR A 340 -1.02 28.99 -1.30
CA TYR A 340 -1.05 27.69 -0.63
C TYR A 340 -2.42 27.01 -0.73
N LEU A 341 -2.47 25.70 -0.51
CA LEU A 341 -3.72 24.95 -0.41
C LEU A 341 -4.26 24.99 1.04
N THR A 342 -5.56 25.23 1.24
CA THR A 342 -6.18 25.11 2.57
C THR A 342 -6.96 23.79 2.70
N ILE A 343 -6.62 23.01 3.73
CA ILE A 343 -7.29 21.77 4.14
C ILE A 343 -8.01 22.03 5.46
N ASN A 344 -9.31 22.33 5.40
CA ASN A 344 -10.14 22.56 6.57
C ASN A 344 -10.89 21.27 6.98
N PHE A 345 -10.71 20.84 8.22
CA PHE A 345 -11.48 19.74 8.81
C PHE A 345 -12.90 20.21 9.17
N LEU A 346 -13.94 19.47 8.78
CA LEU A 346 -15.34 19.88 8.98
C LEU A 346 -15.82 19.73 10.44
N ASN A 347 -15.10 18.96 11.24
CA ASN A 347 -15.19 18.91 12.70
C ASN A 347 -13.78 19.19 13.25
N GLU A 348 -13.69 19.75 14.44
CA GLU A 348 -12.38 19.99 15.10
C GLU A 348 -11.61 18.66 15.22
N LEU A 349 -10.40 18.61 14.65
CA LEU A 349 -9.53 17.44 14.69
C LEU A 349 -8.62 17.51 15.92
N ASP A 350 -8.84 16.58 16.85
CA ASP A 350 -7.93 16.27 17.94
C ASP A 350 -6.89 15.25 17.44
N ILE A 351 -5.73 15.73 16.94
CA ILE A 351 -4.77 14.86 16.23
C ILE A 351 -4.18 13.77 17.13
N GLU A 352 -4.08 14.03 18.43
CA GLU A 352 -3.62 13.09 19.45
C GLU A 352 -4.60 11.91 19.68
N THR A 353 -5.80 11.95 19.07
CA THR A 353 -6.74 10.81 19.04
C THR A 353 -6.53 9.88 17.83
N LEU A 354 -5.69 10.28 16.87
CA LEU A 354 -5.18 9.40 15.82
C LEU A 354 -3.88 8.78 16.33
N GLY A 355 -3.72 7.46 16.16
CA GLY A 355 -2.44 6.81 16.47
C GLY A 355 -1.31 7.40 15.63
N ASN A 356 -0.13 7.58 16.23
CA ASN A 356 0.99 8.35 15.67
C ASN A 356 1.32 8.03 14.19
N GLU A 357 1.34 6.75 13.81
CA GLU A 357 1.55 6.29 12.42
C GLU A 357 0.44 6.82 11.48
N THR A 358 -0.82 6.65 11.85
CA THR A 358 -1.99 7.12 11.07
C THR A 358 -2.08 8.65 10.99
N ALA A 359 -1.67 9.37 12.05
CA ALA A 359 -1.60 10.82 12.04
C ALA A 359 -0.55 11.33 11.03
N MET A 360 0.63 10.69 11.00
CA MET A 360 1.71 10.99 10.06
C MET A 360 1.28 10.73 8.62
N GLU A 361 0.79 9.53 8.32
CA GLU A 361 0.36 9.13 6.98
C GLU A 361 -0.72 10.02 6.40
N MET A 362 -1.66 10.48 7.22
CA MET A 362 -2.70 11.42 6.78
C MET A 362 -2.10 12.78 6.42
N ILE A 363 -1.19 13.33 7.23
CA ILE A 363 -0.55 14.63 6.95
C ILE A 363 0.33 14.51 5.70
N GLU A 364 1.26 13.56 5.68
CA GLU A 364 2.23 13.45 4.58
C GLU A 364 1.59 13.04 3.27
N GLY A 365 0.61 12.13 3.29
CA GLY A 365 -0.17 11.79 2.10
C GLY A 365 -0.94 12.98 1.55
N ILE A 366 -1.45 13.88 2.41
CA ILE A 366 -2.11 15.12 1.99
C ILE A 366 -1.08 16.08 1.39
N LEU A 367 0.06 16.29 2.06
CA LEU A 367 1.15 17.15 1.56
C LEU A 367 1.68 16.66 0.19
N LEU A 368 1.93 15.37 0.02
CA LEU A 368 2.39 14.76 -1.24
C LEU A 368 1.33 14.87 -2.36
N THR A 369 0.05 14.66 -2.03
CA THR A 369 -1.07 14.84 -2.99
C THR A 369 -1.19 16.31 -3.42
N SER A 370 -1.05 17.26 -2.48
CA SER A 370 -1.01 18.70 -2.79
C SER A 370 0.18 19.06 -3.67
N LYS A 371 1.38 18.54 -3.36
CA LYS A 371 2.60 18.75 -4.16
C LYS A 371 2.48 18.22 -5.58
N SER A 372 1.86 17.06 -5.79
CA SER A 372 1.61 16.52 -7.14
C SER A 372 0.84 17.50 -8.03
N SER A 373 0.02 18.35 -7.41
CA SER A 373 -0.78 19.40 -8.05
C SER A 373 -0.09 20.78 -8.07
N GLY A 374 1.23 20.83 -7.86
CA GLY A 374 2.04 22.06 -7.92
C GLY A 374 2.04 22.93 -6.66
N TYR A 375 1.37 22.54 -5.58
CA TYR A 375 1.35 23.33 -4.34
C TYR A 375 2.60 23.10 -3.50
N GLU A 376 3.45 24.12 -3.36
CA GLU A 376 4.61 24.07 -2.46
C GLU A 376 4.20 23.98 -0.98
N LYS A 377 3.05 24.54 -0.59
CA LYS A 377 2.61 24.70 0.81
C LYS A 377 1.14 24.34 1.05
N VAL A 378 0.84 23.87 2.26
CA VAL A 378 -0.51 23.52 2.72
C VAL A 378 -0.80 24.10 4.12
N GLN A 379 -1.88 24.86 4.25
CA GLN A 379 -2.44 25.27 5.54
C GLN A 379 -3.51 24.26 5.99
N PHE A 380 -3.35 23.70 7.19
CA PHE A 380 -4.39 22.90 7.82
C PHE A 380 -5.23 23.78 8.75
N GLU A 381 -6.56 23.66 8.69
CA GLU A 381 -7.49 24.45 9.51
C GLU A 381 -8.40 23.54 10.34
N ASN A 382 -8.80 24.02 11.52
CA ASN A 382 -9.65 23.31 12.47
C ASN A 382 -8.98 22.04 13.07
N ILE A 383 -7.67 22.10 13.32
CA ILE A 383 -6.94 21.20 14.24
C ILE A 383 -6.89 21.85 15.63
N LYS A 384 -7.09 21.05 16.68
CA LYS A 384 -7.11 21.49 18.09
C LYS A 384 -5.71 21.84 18.63
N GLN A 385 -4.68 21.11 18.20
CA GLN A 385 -3.28 21.34 18.56
C GLN A 385 -2.65 22.42 17.67
N GLU A 386 -1.84 23.32 18.23
CA GLU A 386 -1.09 24.32 17.45
C GLU A 386 0.11 23.70 16.69
N SER A 387 0.62 22.57 17.18
CA SER A 387 1.74 21.83 16.57
C SER A 387 1.72 20.36 16.99
N TRP A 388 2.18 19.47 16.12
CA TRP A 388 2.37 18.05 16.39
C TRP A 388 3.55 17.51 15.58
N ASN A 389 4.46 16.78 16.23
CA ASN A 389 5.59 16.10 15.59
C ASN A 389 6.44 16.97 14.61
N GLY A 390 6.76 18.19 15.05
CA GLY A 390 7.51 19.19 14.28
C GLY A 390 6.67 19.98 13.27
N PHE A 391 5.50 19.47 12.85
CA PHE A 391 4.54 20.26 12.11
C PHE A 391 3.92 21.33 13.01
N LYS A 392 3.72 22.53 12.48
CA LYS A 392 2.96 23.62 13.12
C LYS A 392 1.74 23.91 12.26
N PHE A 393 0.57 23.97 12.85
CA PHE A 393 -0.69 24.18 12.13
C PHE A 393 -1.17 25.63 12.18
N ASN A 394 -0.43 26.52 12.84
CA ASN A 394 -0.70 27.97 12.90
C ASN A 394 -0.03 28.77 11.75
N GLU A 395 0.76 28.11 10.90
CA GLU A 395 1.36 28.67 9.68
C GLU A 395 1.34 27.61 8.54
N PRO A 396 1.38 28.01 7.25
CA PRO A 396 1.37 27.05 6.15
C PRO A 396 2.62 26.15 6.16
N ILE A 397 2.41 24.84 6.01
CA ILE A 397 3.45 23.81 6.06
C ILE A 397 4.01 23.58 4.66
N GLU A 398 5.34 23.56 4.53
CA GLU A 398 6.04 23.17 3.30
C GLU A 398 5.77 21.69 2.97
N THR A 399 5.53 21.38 1.69
CA THR A 399 5.41 19.99 1.23
C THR A 399 6.77 19.29 1.16
N PRO A 400 6.84 17.96 1.39
CA PRO A 400 8.12 17.23 1.38
C PRO A 400 8.77 17.23 -0.02
N ILE A 401 10.10 17.16 -0.05
CA ILE A 401 10.92 17.08 -1.26
C ILE A 401 10.60 15.81 -2.05
N SER A 402 10.48 14.67 -1.37
CA SER A 402 10.21 13.36 -1.98
C SER A 402 9.53 12.43 -0.95
N PRO A 403 8.67 11.48 -1.37
CA PRO A 403 8.15 10.45 -0.47
C PRO A 403 9.25 9.45 -0.05
N ASN A 404 8.93 8.67 0.98
CA ASN A 404 9.63 7.44 1.39
C ASN A 404 11.16 7.59 1.45
N LYS A 405 11.61 8.50 2.32
CA LYS A 405 13.00 8.63 2.74
C LYS A 405 13.48 7.29 3.32
N LYS A 406 14.59 6.78 2.80
CA LYS A 406 15.25 5.56 3.28
C LYS A 406 16.75 5.81 3.48
N THR A 407 17.34 4.99 4.32
CA THR A 407 18.78 4.91 4.59
C THR A 407 19.19 3.43 4.61
N PHE A 408 20.45 3.15 4.28
CA PHE A 408 21.08 1.84 4.37
C PHE A 408 22.55 2.02 4.80
N GLU A 409 23.20 0.94 5.24
CA GLU A 409 24.62 0.92 5.59
C GLU A 409 25.40 0.14 4.52
N ASN A 410 26.59 0.62 4.14
CA ASN A 410 27.53 -0.01 3.19
C ASN A 410 28.69 -0.71 3.92
#